data_AF-A0A6S7IZ43-F1
#
_entry.id   AF-A0A6S7IZ43-F1
#
_cell.length_a   1.000
_cell.length_b   1.000
_cell.length_c   1.000
_cell.angle_alpha   90.00
_cell.angle_beta   90.00
_cell.angle_gamma   90.00
#
_symmetry.space_group_name_H-M   'P 1'
#
loop_
_entity.id
_entity.type
_entity.pdbx_description
1 polymer ?
#
loop_
_entity_poly.entity_id
_entity_poly.type
_entity_poly.pdbx_seq_one_letter_code
_entity_poly.pdbx_strand_id
1 'polypeptide(L)'
;MADKPTRARSVEFISSQYDELSQFKETAKRQIQDILTRVNKISERCDLIAKTVEESEAYSYQFNLFTALGAEDVSLNDIDTAHRVPFRSTSNRPKAIVCKFVRRLAKEKVMTARRNVGSMNAEQLGLEIHADVGHINLYDHLTPKIQELLYKGKQFKFTNDFKYCWAKNGRVHLRKTNNSNIIILKCLEDLEGIMPPR
;
A
#
# COMPACT_ATOMS: atom_id res chain seq x y z
N MET A 1 34.90 -0.95 -76.76
CA MET A 1 35.44 -2.16 -76.09
C MET A 1 35.47 -1.87 -74.60
N ALA A 2 34.53 -2.44 -73.83
CA ALA A 2 34.51 -2.26 -72.38
C ALA A 2 35.54 -3.22 -71.77
N ASP A 3 36.53 -2.66 -71.09
CA ASP A 3 37.58 -3.38 -70.37
C ASP A 3 36.92 -4.20 -69.25
N LYS A 4 37.01 -5.55 -69.33
CA LYS A 4 36.42 -6.42 -68.31
C LYS A 4 37.25 -6.27 -67.03
N PRO A 5 36.65 -6.00 -65.87
CA PRO A 5 37.40 -5.78 -64.65
C PRO A 5 38.23 -7.02 -64.29
N THR A 6 39.53 -6.82 -64.12
CA THR A 6 40.47 -7.87 -63.72
C THR A 6 40.04 -8.44 -62.36
N ARG A 7 40.05 -9.77 -62.22
CA ARG A 7 39.61 -10.51 -61.01
C ARG A 7 40.14 -9.93 -59.69
N ALA A 8 41.36 -9.39 -59.67
CA ALA A 8 41.95 -8.73 -58.51
C ALA A 8 41.17 -7.49 -58.04
N ARG A 9 40.73 -6.61 -58.96
CA ARG A 9 39.94 -5.41 -58.64
C ARG A 9 38.57 -5.75 -58.06
N SER A 10 37.96 -6.85 -58.52
CA SER A 10 36.68 -7.34 -57.97
C SER A 10 36.83 -7.89 -56.55
N VAL A 11 37.97 -8.52 -56.24
CA VAL A 11 38.25 -9.04 -54.89
C VAL A 11 38.53 -7.90 -53.90
N GLU A 12 39.30 -6.89 -54.32
CA GLU A 12 39.56 -5.69 -53.51
C GLU A 12 38.27 -4.93 -53.20
N PHE A 13 37.38 -4.78 -54.19
CA PHE A 13 36.07 -4.16 -54.00
C PHE A 13 35.22 -4.93 -52.97
N ILE A 14 35.14 -6.26 -53.09
CA ILE A 14 34.38 -7.09 -52.14
C ILE A 14 34.98 -7.02 -50.73
N SER A 15 36.31 -6.98 -50.59
CA SER A 15 36.99 -6.82 -49.30
C SER A 15 36.62 -5.48 -48.65
N SER A 16 36.65 -4.38 -49.41
CA SER A 16 36.27 -3.05 -48.93
C SER A 16 34.82 -3.02 -48.43
N GLN A 17 33.89 -3.60 -49.19
CA GLN A 17 32.48 -3.68 -48.78
C GLN A 17 32.29 -4.53 -47.52
N TYR A 18 33.10 -5.58 -47.33
CA TYR A 18 33.07 -6.40 -46.12
C TYR A 18 33.58 -5.64 -44.90
N ASP A 19 34.66 -4.87 -45.05
CA ASP A 19 35.22 -4.04 -43.98
C ASP A 19 34.23 -2.94 -43.55
N GLU A 20 33.59 -2.26 -44.51
CA GLU A 20 32.54 -1.28 -44.25
C GLU A 20 31.35 -1.90 -43.49
N LEU A 21 30.88 -3.08 -43.93
CA LEU A 21 29.79 -3.79 -43.26
C LEU A 21 30.18 -4.22 -41.84
N SER A 22 31.42 -4.67 -41.64
CA SER A 22 31.94 -5.06 -40.33
C SER A 22 32.03 -3.87 -39.37
N GLN A 23 32.51 -2.72 -39.86
CA GLN A 23 32.53 -1.47 -39.09
C GLN A 23 31.12 -0.98 -38.75
N PHE A 24 30.18 -1.06 -39.69
CA PHE A 24 28.78 -0.72 -39.45
C PHE A 24 28.17 -1.63 -38.38
N LYS A 25 28.40 -2.96 -38.45
CA LYS A 25 27.93 -3.93 -37.47
C LYS A 25 28.44 -3.62 -36.06
N GLU A 26 29.73 -3.33 -35.91
CA GLU A 26 30.29 -3.02 -34.59
C GLU A 26 29.76 -1.68 -34.06
N THR A 27 29.55 -0.69 -34.93
CA THR A 27 28.95 0.60 -34.56
C THR A 27 27.49 0.42 -34.12
N ALA A 28 26.69 -0.33 -34.88
CA ALA A 28 25.31 -0.64 -34.55
C ALA A 28 25.22 -1.41 -33.22
N LYS A 29 26.13 -2.37 -32.99
CA LYS A 29 26.21 -3.12 -31.73
C LYS A 29 26.50 -2.20 -30.54
N ARG A 30 27.43 -1.25 -30.68
CA ARG A 30 27.71 -0.25 -29.63
C ARG A 30 26.51 0.64 -29.36
N GLN A 31 25.83 1.12 -30.40
CA GLN A 31 24.63 1.94 -30.25
C GLN A 31 23.48 1.18 -29.56
N ILE A 32 23.26 -0.09 -29.91
CA ILE A 32 22.27 -0.95 -29.25
C ILE A 32 22.59 -1.12 -27.76
N GLN A 33 23.86 -1.34 -27.41
CA GLN A 33 24.27 -1.44 -26.00
C GLN A 33 24.06 -0.13 -25.25
N ASP A 34 24.39 1.02 -25.85
CA ASP A 34 24.12 2.34 -25.24
C ASP A 34 22.61 2.53 -24.99
N ILE A 35 21.77 2.26 -25.99
CA ILE A 35 20.32 2.33 -25.85
C ILE A 35 19.82 1.40 -24.73
N LEU A 36 20.32 0.16 -24.67
CA LEU A 36 19.94 -0.80 -23.63
C LEU A 36 20.24 -0.25 -22.23
N THR A 37 21.44 0.31 -22.01
CA THR A 37 21.80 0.91 -20.71
C THR A 37 20.93 2.10 -20.35
N ARG A 38 20.59 2.95 -21.34
CA ARG A 38 19.72 4.11 -21.15
C ARG A 38 18.29 3.70 -20.82
N VAL A 39 17.75 2.68 -21.48
CA VAL A 39 16.42 2.13 -21.20
C VAL A 39 16.35 1.57 -19.79
N ASN A 40 17.34 0.80 -19.36
CA ASN A 40 17.39 0.28 -17.99
C ASN A 40 17.41 1.41 -16.94
N LYS A 41 18.22 2.45 -17.17
CA LYS A 41 18.27 3.62 -16.29
C LYS A 41 16.96 4.41 -16.26
N ILE A 42 16.24 4.48 -17.39
CA ILE A 42 14.91 5.09 -17.43
C ILE A 42 13.92 4.24 -16.62
N SER A 43 13.97 2.92 -16.76
CA SER A 43 13.12 2.01 -15.98
C SER A 43 13.29 2.21 -14.48
N GLU A 44 14.54 2.22 -13.99
CA GLU A 44 14.85 2.47 -12.58
C GLU A 44 14.34 3.83 -12.08
N ARG A 45 14.44 4.87 -12.93
CA ARG A 45 13.90 6.20 -12.61
C ARG A 45 12.37 6.22 -12.57
N CYS A 46 11.71 5.52 -13.49
CA CYS A 46 10.26 5.40 -13.50
C CYS A 46 9.75 4.69 -12.23
N ASP A 47 10.44 3.65 -11.77
CA ASP A 47 10.11 2.95 -10.52
C ASP A 47 10.22 3.89 -9.30
N LEU A 48 11.26 4.73 -9.26
CA LEU A 48 11.43 5.73 -8.20
C LEU A 48 10.35 6.81 -8.23
N ILE A 49 9.98 7.29 -9.43
CA ILE A 49 8.90 8.27 -9.60
C ILE A 49 7.58 7.66 -9.16
N ALA A 50 7.27 6.43 -9.58
CA ALA A 50 6.06 5.72 -9.18
C ALA A 50 5.96 5.61 -7.65
N LYS A 51 7.07 5.26 -6.98
CA LYS A 51 7.11 5.20 -5.51
C LYS A 51 6.84 6.57 -4.87
N THR A 52 7.48 7.64 -5.36
CA THR A 52 7.30 9.01 -4.83
C THR A 52 5.86 9.51 -5.03
N VAL A 53 5.24 9.22 -6.17
CA VAL A 53 3.83 9.57 -6.45
C VAL A 53 2.90 8.79 -5.53
N GLU A 54 3.11 7.48 -5.36
CA GLU A 54 2.34 6.65 -4.42
C GLU A 54 2.41 7.20 -2.98
N GLU A 55 3.58 7.69 -2.54
CA GLU A 55 3.77 8.32 -1.23
C GLU A 55 3.02 9.65 -1.14
N SER A 56 3.17 10.54 -2.12
CA SER A 56 2.48 11.84 -2.17
C SER A 56 0.96 11.70 -2.16
N GLU A 57 0.43 10.77 -2.95
CA GLU A 57 -1.00 10.47 -2.97
C GLU A 57 -1.49 9.93 -1.63
N ALA A 58 -0.70 9.08 -0.96
CA ALA A 58 -1.07 8.56 0.36
C ALA A 58 -1.28 9.69 1.38
N TYR A 59 -0.42 10.73 1.38
CA TYR A 59 -0.58 11.90 2.25
C TYR A 59 -1.84 12.71 1.91
N SER A 60 -2.11 12.93 0.62
CA SER A 60 -3.29 13.68 0.16
C SER A 60 -4.60 13.00 0.59
N TYR A 61 -4.74 11.70 0.33
CA TYR A 61 -5.95 10.96 0.68
C TYR A 61 -6.22 10.91 2.19
N GLN A 62 -5.18 10.89 3.02
CA GLN A 62 -5.33 10.88 4.47
C GLN A 62 -5.90 12.19 5.01
N PHE A 63 -5.39 13.31 4.52
CA PHE A 63 -5.84 14.62 4.97
C PHE A 63 -7.30 14.88 4.56
N ASN A 64 -7.63 14.57 3.30
CA ASN A 64 -9.00 14.68 2.81
C ASN A 64 -9.94 13.75 3.59
N LEU A 65 -9.50 12.52 3.87
CA LEU A 65 -10.25 11.58 4.69
C LEU A 65 -10.53 12.13 6.10
N PHE A 66 -9.54 12.69 6.79
CA PHE A 66 -9.74 13.18 8.16
C PHE A 66 -10.71 14.38 8.19
N THR A 67 -10.59 15.27 7.21
CA THR A 67 -11.52 16.39 7.02
C THR A 67 -12.93 15.88 6.74
N ALA A 68 -13.09 14.97 5.80
CA ALA A 68 -14.39 14.38 5.43
C ALA A 68 -15.06 13.61 6.58
N LEU A 69 -14.26 13.06 7.51
CA LEU A 69 -14.79 12.40 8.71
C LEU A 69 -15.29 13.39 9.77
N GLY A 70 -14.96 14.68 9.67
CA GLY A 70 -15.23 15.69 10.70
C GLY A 70 -14.18 15.74 11.81
N ALA A 71 -12.95 15.31 11.52
CA ALA A 71 -11.78 15.48 12.39
C ALA A 71 -10.93 16.67 11.90
N GLU A 72 -11.57 17.82 11.69
CA GLU A 72 -10.99 19.03 11.06
C GLU A 72 -9.80 19.63 11.83
N ASP A 73 -9.68 19.32 13.11
CA ASP A 73 -8.60 19.78 13.97
C ASP A 73 -7.34 18.89 13.91
N VAL A 74 -7.38 17.82 13.11
CA VAL A 74 -6.23 16.96 12.81
C VAL A 74 -5.51 17.52 11.58
N SER A 75 -4.28 17.96 11.78
CA SER A 75 -3.45 18.57 10.74
C SER A 75 -2.43 17.59 10.17
N LEU A 76 -1.73 17.98 9.09
CA LEU A 76 -0.60 17.20 8.57
C LEU A 76 0.51 17.00 9.62
N ASN A 77 0.69 17.95 10.55
CA ASN A 77 1.67 17.84 11.64
C ASN A 77 1.32 16.76 12.68
N ASP A 78 0.09 16.25 12.64
CA ASP A 78 -0.34 15.14 13.48
C ASP A 78 0.07 13.78 12.92
N ILE A 79 0.52 13.74 11.67
CA ILE A 79 0.93 12.53 10.97
C ILE A 79 2.46 12.44 11.03
N ASP A 80 2.95 11.37 11.64
CA ASP A 80 4.39 11.06 11.69
C ASP A 80 4.82 10.38 10.38
N THR A 81 4.15 9.29 10.01
CA THR A 81 4.45 8.54 8.79
C THR A 81 3.19 7.95 8.17
N ALA A 82 3.22 7.83 6.85
CA ALA A 82 2.13 7.39 6.02
C ALA A 82 2.69 6.52 4.91
N HIS A 83 2.26 5.26 4.81
CA HIS A 83 2.72 4.40 3.73
C HIS A 83 1.70 3.32 3.37
N ARG A 84 1.75 2.88 2.13
CA ARG A 84 0.98 1.72 1.66
C ARG A 84 1.67 0.42 2.09
N VAL A 85 0.90 -0.52 2.61
CA VAL A 85 1.38 -1.85 3.00
C VAL A 85 1.36 -2.76 1.77
N PRO A 86 2.49 -3.41 1.43
CA PRO A 86 2.52 -4.35 0.31
C PRO A 86 1.59 -5.53 0.57
N PHE A 87 1.00 -6.07 -0.50
CA PHE A 87 0.21 -7.28 -0.38
C PHE A 87 1.08 -8.49 -0.07
N ARG A 88 0.55 -9.41 0.74
CA ARG A 88 1.13 -10.75 0.93
C ARG A 88 0.81 -11.70 -0.23
N SER A 89 -0.20 -11.40 -1.03
CA SER A 89 -0.64 -12.17 -2.21
C SER A 89 -1.19 -11.21 -3.28
N THR A 90 -1.13 -11.58 -4.56
CA THR A 90 -1.70 -10.74 -5.63
C THR A 90 -3.17 -10.40 -5.34
N SER A 91 -3.50 -9.11 -5.40
CA SER A 91 -4.86 -8.62 -5.17
C SER A 91 -5.11 -7.40 -6.04
N ASN A 92 -6.30 -7.33 -6.63
CA ASN A 92 -6.74 -6.16 -7.39
C ASN A 92 -7.26 -5.03 -6.48
N ARG A 93 -7.23 -5.22 -5.15
CA ARG A 93 -7.62 -4.17 -4.20
C ARG A 93 -6.49 -3.13 -4.11
N PRO A 94 -6.80 -1.86 -3.79
CA PRO A 94 -5.77 -0.90 -3.43
C PRO A 94 -5.00 -1.36 -2.18
N LYS A 95 -3.68 -1.16 -2.16
CA LYS A 95 -2.85 -1.44 -0.97
C LYS A 95 -3.37 -0.63 0.22
N ALA A 96 -3.52 -1.27 1.37
CA ALA A 96 -3.96 -0.60 2.61
C ALA A 96 -2.96 0.49 3.02
N ILE A 97 -3.46 1.59 3.56
CA ILE A 97 -2.62 2.69 4.07
C ILE A 97 -2.47 2.53 5.58
N VAL A 98 -1.23 2.53 6.06
CA VAL A 98 -0.93 2.64 7.50
C VAL A 98 -0.49 4.07 7.77
N CYS A 99 -1.19 4.72 8.71
CA CYS A 99 -0.88 6.05 9.19
C CYS A 99 -0.49 5.99 10.66
N LYS A 100 0.69 6.53 10.97
CA LYS A 100 1.19 6.70 12.33
C LYS A 100 1.00 8.16 12.71
N PHE A 101 0.37 8.38 13.86
CA PHE A 101 0.14 9.71 14.40
C PHE A 101 1.24 10.08 15.40
N VAL A 102 1.63 11.35 15.41
CA VAL A 102 2.50 11.94 16.43
C VAL A 102 1.76 12.00 17.77
N ARG A 103 0.52 12.52 17.75
CA ARG A 103 -0.31 12.68 18.95
C ARG A 103 -1.37 11.60 19.05
N ARG A 104 -1.42 10.93 20.20
CA ARG A 104 -2.48 9.96 20.52
C ARG A 104 -3.89 10.56 20.41
N LEU A 105 -4.07 11.80 20.86
CA LEU A 105 -5.37 12.47 20.83
C LEU A 105 -5.88 12.69 19.39
N ALA A 106 -4.99 13.03 18.45
CA ALA A 106 -5.36 13.18 17.04
C ALA A 106 -5.87 11.86 16.44
N LYS A 107 -5.14 10.75 16.70
CA LYS A 107 -5.58 9.41 16.33
C LYS A 107 -6.97 9.08 16.92
N GLU A 108 -7.18 9.34 18.21
CA GLU A 108 -8.44 9.03 18.89
C GLU A 108 -9.64 9.82 18.32
N LYS A 109 -9.42 11.07 17.90
CA LYS A 109 -10.43 11.87 17.21
C LYS A 109 -10.85 11.25 15.88
N VAL A 110 -9.87 10.91 15.01
CA VAL A 110 -10.14 10.22 13.73
C VAL A 110 -10.88 8.90 13.96
N MET A 111 -10.42 8.09 14.91
CA MET A 111 -11.04 6.78 15.19
C MET A 111 -12.46 6.89 15.77
N THR A 112 -12.79 7.98 16.46
CA THR A 112 -14.15 8.25 16.95
C THR A 112 -15.06 8.70 15.82
N ALA A 113 -14.52 9.50 14.89
CA ALA A 113 -15.22 9.99 13.70
C ALA A 113 -15.44 8.91 12.62
N ARG A 114 -14.74 7.77 12.71
CA ARG A 114 -14.82 6.61 11.79
C ARG A 114 -16.25 6.19 11.40
N ARG A 115 -17.26 6.35 12.26
CA ARG A 115 -18.64 5.99 11.91
C ARG A 115 -19.17 6.72 10.67
N ASN A 116 -18.59 7.88 10.35
CA ASN A 116 -18.93 8.72 9.21
C ASN A 116 -18.31 8.21 7.89
N VAL A 117 -17.48 7.17 7.92
CA VAL A 117 -16.84 6.62 6.70
C VAL A 117 -17.87 6.18 5.66
N GLY A 118 -18.98 5.58 6.10
CA GLY A 118 -20.01 5.06 5.21
C GLY A 118 -20.85 6.12 4.50
N SER A 119 -20.73 7.40 4.88
CA SER A 119 -21.47 8.51 4.26
C SER A 119 -20.63 9.38 3.33
N MET A 120 -19.37 9.03 3.10
CA MET A 120 -18.46 9.82 2.26
C MET A 120 -18.62 9.50 0.78
N ASN A 121 -18.40 10.50 -0.08
CA ASN A 121 -18.33 10.36 -1.53
C ASN A 121 -16.89 10.53 -2.07
N ALA A 122 -16.68 10.26 -3.35
CA ALA A 122 -15.36 10.35 -3.99
C ALA A 122 -14.79 11.78 -3.99
N GLU A 123 -15.62 12.79 -4.24
CA GLU A 123 -15.19 14.19 -4.28
C GLU A 123 -14.64 14.67 -2.94
N GLN A 124 -15.29 14.29 -1.83
CA GLN A 124 -14.84 14.60 -0.47
C GLN A 124 -13.47 14.01 -0.13
N LEU A 125 -13.03 12.98 -0.86
CA LEU A 125 -11.73 12.34 -0.69
C LEU A 125 -10.69 12.86 -1.70
N GLY A 126 -11.08 13.75 -2.61
CA GLY A 126 -10.25 14.20 -3.73
C GLY A 126 -9.99 13.09 -4.75
N LEU A 127 -10.92 12.14 -4.89
CA LEU A 127 -10.89 11.07 -5.88
C LEU A 127 -11.75 11.45 -7.10
N GLU A 128 -11.49 10.77 -8.22
CA GLU A 128 -12.34 10.90 -9.41
C GLU A 128 -13.80 10.55 -9.09
N ILE A 129 -14.75 11.23 -9.73
CA ILE A 129 -16.20 11.13 -9.46
C ILE A 129 -16.71 9.68 -9.54
N HIS A 130 -16.08 8.84 -10.36
CA HIS A 130 -16.45 7.43 -10.56
C HIS A 130 -15.65 6.44 -9.69
N ALA A 131 -14.82 6.93 -8.77
CA ALA A 131 -14.06 6.07 -7.87
C ALA A 131 -15.00 5.34 -6.90
N ASP A 132 -14.82 4.02 -6.77
CA ASP A 132 -15.54 3.23 -5.77
C ASP A 132 -15.01 3.53 -4.36
N VAL A 133 -15.85 4.20 -3.56
CA VAL A 133 -15.59 4.55 -2.16
C VAL A 133 -16.42 3.74 -1.18
N GLY A 134 -17.24 2.79 -1.66
CA GLY A 134 -18.20 2.04 -0.83
C GLY A 134 -17.56 1.09 0.19
N HIS A 135 -16.25 0.89 0.10
CA HIS A 135 -15.52 -0.12 0.88
C HIS A 135 -14.36 0.44 1.72
N ILE A 136 -14.37 1.74 2.01
CA ILE A 136 -13.38 2.34 2.90
C ILE A 136 -13.62 1.84 4.33
N ASN A 137 -12.56 1.36 4.98
CA ASN A 137 -12.63 0.87 6.35
C ASN A 137 -11.43 1.39 7.14
N LEU A 138 -11.68 1.90 8.34
CA LEU A 138 -10.65 2.36 9.27
C LEU A 138 -10.55 1.38 10.45
N TYR A 139 -9.35 0.94 10.76
CA TYR A 139 -9.10 0.02 11.88
C TYR A 139 -7.93 0.51 12.72
N ASP A 140 -7.97 0.16 14.01
CA ASP A 140 -6.78 0.26 14.85
C ASP A 140 -5.70 -0.71 14.32
N HIS A 141 -4.47 -0.22 14.18
CA HIS A 141 -3.34 -1.10 13.92
C HIS A 141 -2.96 -1.84 15.21
N LEU A 142 -3.28 -3.14 15.27
CA LEU A 142 -3.04 -3.99 16.42
C LEU A 142 -1.73 -4.78 16.24
N THR A 143 -0.97 -4.96 17.32
CA THR A 143 0.18 -5.86 17.32
C THR A 143 -0.28 -7.31 17.12
N PRO A 144 0.57 -8.22 16.60
CA PRO A 144 0.20 -9.62 16.38
C PRO A 144 -0.40 -10.30 17.63
N LYS A 145 0.17 -10.05 18.81
CA LYS A 145 -0.36 -10.54 20.09
C LYS A 145 -1.80 -10.09 20.35
N ILE A 146 -2.10 -8.81 20.10
CA ILE A 146 -3.45 -8.27 20.32
C ILE A 146 -4.42 -8.71 19.22
N GLN A 147 -3.93 -8.94 17.98
CA GLN A 147 -4.73 -9.55 16.91
C GLN A 147 -5.16 -10.97 17.27
N GLU A 148 -4.23 -11.78 17.79
CA GLU A 148 -4.52 -13.13 18.28
C GLU A 148 -5.53 -13.09 19.43
N LEU A 149 -5.32 -12.20 20.41
CA LEU A 149 -6.26 -12.03 21.52
C LEU A 149 -7.66 -11.62 21.05
N LEU A 150 -7.76 -10.72 20.06
CA LEU A 150 -9.04 -10.32 19.47
C LEU A 150 -9.70 -11.48 18.74
N TYR A 151 -8.93 -12.28 18.01
CA TYR A 151 -9.44 -13.47 17.32
C TYR A 151 -10.01 -14.49 18.32
N LYS A 152 -9.24 -14.84 19.35
CA LYS A 152 -9.67 -15.75 20.42
C LYS A 152 -10.85 -15.18 21.21
N GLY A 153 -10.84 -13.88 21.51
CA GLY A 153 -11.96 -13.21 22.16
C GLY A 153 -13.24 -13.23 21.32
N LYS A 154 -13.16 -13.16 19.99
CA LYS A 154 -14.33 -13.33 19.11
C LYS A 154 -14.86 -14.76 19.08
N GLN A 155 -13.98 -15.77 19.15
CA GLN A 155 -14.40 -17.16 19.31
C GLN A 155 -15.10 -17.36 20.65
N PHE A 156 -14.47 -16.92 21.75
CA PHE A 156 -15.02 -16.97 23.09
C PHE A 156 -16.39 -16.28 23.17
N LYS A 157 -16.54 -15.14 22.49
CA LYS A 157 -17.80 -14.42 22.39
C LYS A 157 -18.93 -15.31 21.87
N PHE A 158 -18.68 -16.03 20.77
CA PHE A 158 -19.67 -16.91 20.13
C PHE A 158 -19.99 -18.12 21.02
N THR A 159 -18.98 -18.73 21.65
CA THR A 159 -19.16 -19.93 22.47
C THR A 159 -19.82 -19.66 23.84
N ASN A 160 -19.70 -18.44 24.36
CA ASN A 160 -20.17 -18.09 25.72
C ASN A 160 -21.26 -17.01 25.73
N ASP A 161 -21.93 -16.82 24.59
CA ASP A 161 -23.07 -15.89 24.43
C ASP A 161 -22.77 -14.44 24.85
N PHE A 162 -21.57 -13.94 24.55
CA PHE A 162 -21.29 -12.53 24.69
C PHE A 162 -21.83 -11.76 23.48
N LYS A 163 -22.43 -10.60 23.72
CA LYS A 163 -22.97 -9.78 22.63
C LYS A 163 -21.88 -9.03 21.85
N TYR A 164 -20.83 -8.57 22.51
CA TYR A 164 -19.82 -7.71 21.89
C TYR A 164 -18.39 -8.16 22.19
N CYS A 165 -17.55 -8.11 21.15
CA CYS A 165 -16.10 -8.24 21.24
C CYS A 165 -15.45 -7.31 20.22
N TRP A 166 -14.63 -6.37 20.67
CA TRP A 166 -14.01 -5.37 19.80
C TRP A 166 -12.65 -4.93 20.32
N ALA A 167 -11.84 -4.35 19.44
CA ALA A 167 -10.61 -3.70 19.85
C ALA A 167 -10.79 -2.18 19.84
N LYS A 168 -10.20 -1.51 20.83
CA LYS A 168 -10.10 -0.06 20.89
C LYS A 168 -8.79 0.29 21.58
N ASN A 169 -8.01 1.19 21.00
CA ASN A 169 -6.79 1.72 21.62
C ASN A 169 -5.77 0.63 22.00
N GLY A 170 -5.64 -0.41 21.17
CA GLY A 170 -4.71 -1.53 21.41
C GLY A 170 -5.14 -2.49 22.51
N ARG A 171 -6.38 -2.40 23.01
CA ARG A 171 -6.95 -3.32 24.00
C ARG A 171 -8.16 -4.03 23.41
N VAL A 172 -8.39 -5.25 23.86
CA VAL A 172 -9.56 -6.04 23.48
C VAL A 172 -10.61 -5.93 24.58
N HIS A 173 -11.84 -5.66 24.18
CA HIS A 173 -12.98 -5.47 25.06
C HIS A 173 -14.02 -6.55 24.78
N LEU A 174 -14.62 -7.07 25.84
CA LEU A 174 -15.66 -8.07 25.81
C LEU A 174 -16.86 -7.58 26.64
N ARG A 175 -18.08 -7.80 26.16
CA ARG A 175 -19.30 -7.38 26.87
C ARG A 175 -20.43 -8.36 26.62
N LYS A 176 -21.02 -8.88 27.72
CA LYS A 176 -22.01 -9.96 27.66
C LYS A 176 -23.34 -9.48 27.11
N THR A 177 -23.87 -8.37 27.62
CA THR A 177 -25.16 -7.81 27.19
C THR A 177 -25.07 -6.30 26.97
N ASN A 178 -26.18 -5.65 26.60
CA ASN A 178 -26.25 -4.20 26.47
C ASN A 178 -26.00 -3.44 27.77
N ASN A 179 -26.16 -4.12 28.92
CA ASN A 179 -26.13 -3.50 30.24
C ASN A 179 -25.02 -4.06 31.13
N SER A 180 -24.32 -5.12 30.71
CA SER A 180 -23.21 -5.68 31.49
C SER A 180 -22.00 -4.74 31.47
N ASN A 181 -21.14 -4.89 32.47
CA ASN A 181 -19.83 -4.24 32.49
C ASN A 181 -18.97 -4.69 31.30
N ILE A 182 -18.06 -3.81 30.88
CA ILE A 182 -17.08 -4.09 29.84
C ILE A 182 -15.87 -4.74 30.51
N ILE A 183 -15.48 -5.92 30.03
CA ILE A 183 -14.28 -6.63 30.46
C ILE A 183 -13.16 -6.28 29.48
N ILE A 184 -11.99 -5.94 29.99
CA ILE A 184 -10.80 -5.65 29.17
C ILE A 184 -9.86 -6.85 29.26
N LEU A 185 -9.60 -7.48 28.13
CA LEU A 185 -8.64 -8.57 28.02
C LEU A 185 -7.24 -7.99 27.81
N LYS A 186 -6.31 -8.37 28.67
CA LYS A 186 -4.88 -8.07 28.63
C LYS A 186 -4.10 -9.25 28.04
N CYS A 187 -4.54 -10.48 28.29
CA CYS A 187 -3.91 -11.70 27.81
C CYS A 187 -4.94 -12.82 27.55
N LEU A 188 -4.47 -13.98 27.09
CA LEU A 188 -5.35 -15.11 26.75
C LEU A 188 -5.93 -15.77 28.01
N GLU A 189 -5.17 -15.78 29.09
CA GLU A 189 -5.55 -16.33 30.40
C GLU A 189 -6.75 -15.61 31.01
N ASP A 190 -6.95 -14.32 30.67
CA ASP A 190 -8.14 -13.58 31.09
C ASP A 190 -9.44 -14.22 30.58
N LEU A 191 -9.41 -14.95 29.45
CA LEU A 191 -10.59 -15.64 28.94
C LEU A 191 -10.99 -16.83 29.82
N GLU A 192 -10.01 -17.52 30.41
CA GLU A 192 -10.24 -18.67 31.30
C GLU A 192 -10.84 -18.19 32.64
N GLY A 193 -10.32 -17.09 33.18
CA GLY A 193 -10.81 -16.51 34.44
C GLY A 193 -12.20 -15.88 34.38
N ILE A 194 -12.79 -15.71 33.19
CA ILE A 194 -14.15 -15.19 33.02
C ILE A 194 -15.22 -16.26 33.29
N MET A 195 -14.87 -17.55 33.22
CA MET A 195 -15.78 -18.63 33.57
C MET A 195 -15.66 -18.96 35.07
N PRO A 196 -16.77 -19.19 35.79
CA PRO A 196 -16.68 -19.78 37.12
C PRO A 196 -16.05 -21.18 37.01
N PRO A 197 -15.28 -21.63 38.02
CA PRO A 197 -14.77 -22.99 38.04
C PRO A 197 -15.95 -23.97 37.94
N ARG A 198 -15.82 -24.96 37.05
CA ARG A 198 -16.79 -26.05 36.88
C ARG A 198 -16.84 -26.93 38.11
#